data_AF-A0A920UGK4-F1
#
_entry.id   AF-A0A920UGK4-F1
#
_cell.length_a   1.000
_cell.length_b   1.000
_cell.length_c   1.000
_cell.angle_alpha   90.00
_cell.angle_beta   90.00
_cell.angle_gamma   90.00
#
_symmetry.space_group_name_H-M   'P 1'
#
loop_
_entity.id
_entity.type
_entity.pdbx_description
1 polymer ?
#
loop_
_entity_poly.entity_id
_entity_poly.type
_entity_poly.pdbx_seq_one_letter_code
_entity_poly.pdbx_strand_id
1 'polypeptide(L)' 'MPGNVVNKVETIRMEWINDNMDEWYPFSQGITKQEVLGVLAGVIKRPELETMQYFVKGVTINFLQIKN' A
#
# COMPACT_ATOMS: atom_id res chain seq x y z
N MET A 1 -37.35 8.78 14.50
CA MET A 1 -36.04 9.34 14.11
C MET A 1 -35.88 9.09 12.62
N PRO A 2 -35.67 10.12 11.77
CA PRO A 2 -35.43 9.86 10.36
C PRO A 2 -34.05 9.19 10.25
N GLY A 3 -34.03 7.96 9.73
CA GLY A 3 -32.79 7.21 9.57
C GLY A 3 -31.92 7.87 8.51
N ASN A 4 -30.71 8.27 8.88
CA ASN A 4 -29.70 8.72 7.93
C ASN A 4 -29.39 7.56 6.99
N VAL A 5 -29.71 7.70 5.71
CA VAL A 5 -29.22 6.80 4.67
C VAL A 5 -27.73 7.10 4.50
N VAL A 6 -26.89 6.42 5.28
CA VAL A 6 -25.43 6.52 5.15
C VAL A 6 -25.01 5.60 4.02
N ASN A 7 -24.41 6.16 2.96
CA ASN A 7 -23.78 5.35 1.91
C ASN A 7 -22.53 4.68 2.48
N LYS A 8 -22.69 3.48 3.03
CA LYS A 8 -21.62 2.71 3.69
C LYS A 8 -20.39 2.51 2.79
N VAL A 9 -20.57 2.35 1.48
CA VAL A 9 -19.47 2.15 0.53
C VAL A 9 -18.62 3.41 0.43
N GLU A 10 -19.26 4.58 0.32
CA GLU A 10 -18.55 5.84 0.27
C GLU A 10 -17.84 6.15 1.59
N THR A 11 -18.46 5.81 2.73
CA THR A 11 -17.79 5.91 4.03
C THR A 11 -16.54 5.04 4.09
N ILE A 12 -16.62 3.75 3.72
CA ILE A 12 -15.47 2.85 3.69
C ILE A 12 -14.38 3.38 2.76
N ARG A 13 -14.76 3.92 1.59
CA ARG A 13 -13.82 4.52 0.65
C ARG A 13 -13.08 5.71 1.26
N MET A 14 -13.80 6.62 1.92
CA MET A 14 -13.20 7.79 2.55
C MET A 14 -12.32 7.41 3.74
N GLU A 15 -12.75 6.48 4.60
CA GLU A 15 -11.95 5.93 5.70
C GLU A 15 -10.66 5.27 5.18
N TRP A 16 -10.74 4.55 4.06
CA TRP A 16 -9.56 3.94 3.43
C TRP A 16 -8.62 4.98 2.83
N ILE A 17 -9.12 5.96 2.07
CA ILE A 17 -8.28 7.03 1.48
C ILE A 17 -7.61 7.88 2.57
N ASN A 18 -8.27 8.07 3.70
CA ASN A 18 -7.75 8.85 4.83
C ASN A 18 -6.88 8.02 5.81
N ASP A 19 -6.47 6.81 5.45
CA ASP A 19 -5.60 5.94 6.26
C ASP A 19 -6.18 5.51 7.63
N ASN A 20 -7.48 5.66 7.85
CA ASN A 20 -8.15 5.18 9.07
C ASN A 20 -8.34 3.65 9.09
N MET A 21 -8.10 2.98 7.94
CA MET A 21 -8.15 1.53 7.77
C MET A 21 -6.77 0.94 7.49
N ASP A 22 -5.72 1.46 8.14
CA ASP A 22 -4.31 1.08 7.94
C ASP A 22 -4.04 -0.41 8.20
N GLU A 23 -4.82 -1.06 9.08
CA GLU A 23 -4.70 -2.51 9.36
C GLU A 23 -4.82 -3.38 8.08
N TRP A 24 -5.64 -2.94 7.13
CA TRP A 24 -5.91 -3.65 5.88
C TRP A 24 -5.02 -3.19 4.72
N TYR A 25 -4.12 -2.24 4.96
CA TYR A 25 -3.22 -1.75 3.94
C TYR A 25 -1.95 -2.64 3.88
N PRO A 26 -1.66 -3.28 2.73
CA PRO A 26 -0.63 -4.33 2.65
C PRO A 26 0.79 -3.89 3.06
N PHE A 27 1.10 -2.59 2.98
CA PHE A 27 2.43 -2.05 3.28
C PHE A 27 2.58 -1.58 4.74
N SER A 28 1.49 -1.56 5.52
CA SER A 28 1.50 -1.06 6.90
C SER A 28 2.25 -1.96 7.87
N GLN A 29 2.31 -3.26 7.57
CA GLN A 29 3.00 -4.28 8.37
C GLN A 29 4.54 -4.24 8.20
N GLY A 30 5.04 -3.37 7.32
CA GLY A 30 6.47 -3.33 6.95
C GLY A 30 6.79 -4.37 5.87
N ILE A 31 7.90 -4.17 5.17
CA ILE A 31 8.33 -5.03 4.06
C ILE A 31 9.83 -5.28 4.10
N THR A 32 10.26 -6.38 3.48
CA THR A 32 11.69 -6.60 3.19
C THR A 32 11.95 -6.25 1.73
N LYS A 33 12.92 -5.37 1.47
CA LYS A 33 13.36 -5.08 0.10
C LYS A 33 14.08 -6.29 -0.49
N GLN A 34 14.08 -6.39 -1.82
CA GLN A 34 14.83 -7.43 -2.53
C GLN A 34 16.33 -7.41 -2.19
N GLU A 35 16.90 -6.22 -1.97
CA GLU A 35 18.30 -5.99 -1.61
C GLU A 35 18.61 -6.23 -0.11
N VAL A 36 17.74 -6.96 0.60
CA VAL A 36 17.94 -7.44 1.98
C VAL A 36 17.80 -6.37 3.09
N LEU A 37 17.61 -5.09 2.75
CA LEU A 37 17.26 -4.06 3.74
C LEU A 37 15.75 -4.11 4.08
N GLY A 38 15.42 -4.11 5.38
CA GLY A 38 14.05 -4.03 5.87
C GLY A 38 13.51 -2.60 5.91
N VAL A 39 12.22 -2.43 5.61
CA VAL A 39 11.45 -1.20 5.87
C VAL A 39 10.48 -1.50 7.02
N LEU A 40 10.53 -0.68 8.06
CA LEU A 40 9.72 -0.87 9.26
C LEU A 40 8.22 -0.65 8.99
N ALA A 41 7.39 -1.24 9.83
CA ALA A 41 5.94 -1.00 9.84
C ALA A 41 5.62 0.49 9.99
N GLY A 42 4.58 0.95 9.30
CA GLY A 42 4.12 2.34 9.32
C GLY A 42 5.00 3.36 8.57
N VAL A 43 6.13 2.95 7.98
CA VAL A 43 7.03 3.86 7.23
C VAL A 43 6.52 4.12 5.80
N ILE A 44 5.88 3.14 5.18
CA ILE A 44 5.32 3.29 3.83
C ILE A 44 3.87 3.73 3.99
N LYS A 45 3.59 5.00 3.72
CA LYS A 45 2.21 5.49 3.54
C LYS A 45 1.88 5.54 2.05
N ARG A 46 0.65 5.92 1.72
CA ARG A 46 0.17 5.94 0.32
C ARG A 46 0.95 6.92 -0.56
N PRO A 47 1.30 8.13 -0.12
CA PRO A 47 2.08 9.06 -0.96
C PRO A 47 3.44 8.50 -1.36
N GLU A 48 4.08 7.71 -0.50
CA GLU A 48 5.38 7.11 -0.74
C GLU A 48 5.31 5.99 -1.78
N LEU A 49 4.13 5.44 -2.08
CA LEU A 49 3.96 4.48 -3.18
C LEU A 49 4.26 5.11 -4.55
N GLU A 50 3.90 6.37 -4.76
CA GLU A 50 4.12 7.05 -6.04
C GLU A 50 5.61 7.27 -6.33
N THR A 51 6.45 7.24 -5.30
CA THR A 51 7.89 7.46 -5.38
C THR A 51 8.70 6.20 -5.07
N MET A 52 8.04 5.05 -4.92
CA MET A 52 8.69 3.80 -4.56
C MET A 52 9.54 3.26 -5.72
N GLN A 53 10.88 3.33 -5.57
CA GLN A 53 11.85 2.90 -6.58
C GLN A 53 12.60 1.62 -6.18
N TYR A 54 11.91 0.65 -5.60
CA TYR A 54 12.51 -0.63 -5.22
C TYR A 54 11.47 -1.75 -5.17
N PHE A 55 11.93 -2.99 -5.31
CA PHE A 55 11.07 -4.18 -5.27
C PHE A 55 11.05 -4.82 -3.89
N VAL A 56 9.89 -5.38 -3.52
CA VAL A 56 9.75 -6.24 -2.34
C VAL A 56 10.39 -7.59 -2.62
N LYS A 57 10.97 -8.22 -1.59
CA LYS A 57 11.56 -9.56 -1.68
C LYS A 57 10.54 -10.56 -2.24
N GLY A 58 10.96 -11.35 -3.23
CA GLY A 58 10.12 -12.36 -3.88
C GLY A 58 9.54 -11.93 -5.23
N VAL A 59 9.67 -10.65 -5.61
CA VAL A 59 9.35 -10.21 -6.98
C VAL A 59 10.43 -10.69 -7.94
N THR A 60 10.09 -11.64 -8.81
CA THR A 60 10.91 -12.04 -9.95
C THR A 60 10.55 -11.21 -11.16
N ILE A 61 11.47 -10.36 -11.61
CA ILE A 61 11.37 -9.66 -12.88
C ILE A 61 12.02 -10.54 -13.93
N ASN A 62 11.26 -10.99 -14.93
CA ASN A 62 11.85 -11.59 -16.12
C ASN A 62 12.64 -10.50 -16.87
N PHE A 63 13.93 -10.37 -16.57
CA PHE A 63 14.86 -9.39 -17.16
C PHE A 63 15.09 -9.56 -18.68
N LEU A 64 14.35 -10.44 -19.34
CA LEU A 64 14.43 -10.74 -20.78
C LEU A 64 13.47 -9.85 -21.60
N GLN A 65 13.54 -8.52 -21.49
CA GLN A 65 12.92 -7.67 -22.53
C GLN A 65 13.42 -6.23 -22.64
N ILE A 66 14.60 -5.88 -22.13
CA ILE A 66 15.20 -4.56 -22.41
C ILE A 66 16.68 -4.73 -22.76
N LYS A 67 16.90 -5.21 -23.99
CA LYS A 67 18.11 -4.89 -24.77
C LYS A 67 17.62 -4.44 -26.14
N ASN A 68 17.38 -3.14 -26.27
CA ASN A 68 17.39 -2.42 -27.54
C ASN A 68 18.42 -1.30 -27.41
#